data_AF-A0A9D4VKI2-F1
#
_entry.id   AF-A0A9D4VKI2-F1
#
_cell.length_a   1.000
_cell.length_b   1.000
_cell.length_c   1.000
_cell.angle_alpha   90.00
_cell.angle_beta   90.00
_cell.angle_gamma   90.00
#
_symmetry.space_group_name_H-M   'P 1'
#
loop_
_entity.id
_entity.type
_entity.pdbx_description
1 polymer ?
#
loop_
_entity_poly.entity_id
_entity_poly.type
_entity_poly.pdbx_seq_one_letter_code
_entity_poly.pdbx_strand_id
1 'polypeptide(L)'
;EALWKEETWGLALLADTIDPLLFDWVSAGKYICLYGGDDMDWIRKFTSATKSMARTLQIPLEMMYVGKNNPGQKVKKINKTIYEENLSNILADPTIIWFFWVRLESMWHSKLQQGKTVETDQIIMEIMRILSYDSSDQGWAVISLGTIKMTQGKGDSFLKCLDEFDEWKDNVNDKGVLPAMDEYIQGIQQPHHCNRLILPGVDGTVPDKIVCAECGKAMEKFYMYRCCNE
;
A
#
# COMPACT_ATOMS: atom_id res chain seq x y z
N GLU A 1 1.52 1.29 25.65
CA GLU A 1 0.55 2.38 25.51
C GLU A 1 1.19 3.73 25.17
N ALA A 2 2.31 4.14 25.78
CA ALA A 2 2.96 5.44 25.49
C ALA A 2 3.46 5.59 24.05
N LEU A 3 4.07 4.55 23.47
CA LEU A 3 4.64 4.61 22.11
C LEU A 3 3.58 4.97 21.04
N TRP A 4 2.39 4.38 21.10
CA TRP A 4 1.34 4.64 20.10
C TRP A 4 0.64 5.99 20.20
N LYS A 5 0.85 6.75 21.29
CA LYS A 5 0.18 8.06 21.46
C LYS A 5 0.79 9.14 20.59
N GLU A 6 2.05 8.98 20.21
CA GLU A 6 2.80 9.95 19.40
C GLU A 6 2.83 9.55 17.92
N GLU A 7 2.43 8.32 17.60
CA GLU A 7 2.44 7.80 16.24
C GLU A 7 1.24 8.28 15.42
N THR A 8 1.52 8.72 14.20
CA THR A 8 0.50 9.09 13.21
C THR A 8 0.70 8.25 11.96
N TRP A 9 -0.39 7.82 11.33
CA TRP A 9 -0.30 7.13 10.05
C TRP A 9 0.33 8.04 9.00
N GLY A 10 1.41 7.57 8.38
CA GLY A 10 2.29 8.37 7.53
C GLY A 10 3.43 7.53 6.96
N LEU A 11 4.18 8.11 6.03
CA LEU A 11 5.32 7.44 5.38
C LEU A 11 6.38 7.05 6.42
N ALA A 12 6.55 7.85 7.48
CA ALA A 12 7.47 7.51 8.56
C ALA A 12 7.05 6.21 9.25
N LEU A 13 5.79 6.10 9.67
CA LEU A 13 5.31 4.88 10.29
C LEU A 13 5.32 3.69 9.31
N LEU A 14 5.03 3.92 8.03
CA LEU A 14 4.96 2.87 7.02
C LEU A 14 6.34 2.34 6.60
N ALA A 15 7.29 3.23 6.35
CA ALA A 15 8.45 2.94 5.49
C ALA A 15 9.78 3.57 5.94
N ASP A 16 9.86 4.27 7.07
CA ASP A 16 11.07 5.03 7.50
C ASP A 16 12.39 4.25 7.44
N THR A 17 12.36 2.92 7.60
CA THR A 17 13.57 2.09 7.69
C THR A 17 13.81 1.18 6.48
N ILE A 18 13.04 1.30 5.39
CA ILE A 18 13.16 0.35 4.26
C ILE A 18 14.26 0.72 3.27
N ASP A 19 14.52 2.01 3.06
CA ASP A 19 15.58 2.47 2.16
C ASP A 19 16.02 3.90 2.52
N PRO A 20 17.33 4.16 2.65
CA PRO A 20 17.85 5.51 2.91
C PRO A 20 17.40 6.57 1.90
N LEU A 21 17.13 6.20 0.65
CA LEU A 21 16.69 7.12 -0.41
C LEU A 21 15.37 7.82 -0.06
N LEU A 22 14.52 7.19 0.75
CA LEU A 22 13.26 7.80 1.17
C LEU A 22 13.50 9.09 1.95
N PHE A 23 14.53 9.13 2.80
CA PHE A 23 14.89 10.33 3.56
C PHE A 23 15.32 11.47 2.63
N ASP A 24 16.13 11.16 1.61
CA ASP A 24 16.59 12.14 0.63
C ASP A 24 15.42 12.69 -0.20
N TRP A 25 14.47 11.83 -0.59
CA TRP A 25 13.30 12.23 -1.37
C TRP A 25 12.32 13.09 -0.56
N VAL A 26 12.09 12.73 0.71
CA VAL A 26 11.30 13.54 1.65
C VAL A 26 11.94 14.92 1.82
N SER A 27 13.25 14.96 2.06
CA SER A 27 14.00 16.21 2.26
C SER A 27 14.00 17.10 1.03
N ALA A 28 13.99 16.50 -0.16
CA ALA A 28 13.86 17.20 -1.44
C ALA A 28 12.42 17.60 -1.80
N GLY A 29 11.44 17.34 -0.93
CA GLY A 29 10.03 17.70 -1.16
C GLY A 29 9.38 16.94 -2.31
N LYS A 30 9.86 15.73 -2.61
CA LYS A 30 9.31 14.89 -3.69
C LYS A 30 8.06 14.15 -3.22
N TYR A 31 7.16 13.89 -4.17
CA TYR A 31 6.15 12.86 -4.01
C TYR A 31 6.83 11.50 -4.07
N ILE A 32 6.44 10.59 -3.18
CA ILE A 32 7.00 9.24 -3.10
C ILE A 32 5.87 8.24 -3.30
N CYS A 33 5.98 7.43 -4.35
CA CYS A 33 5.06 6.33 -4.63
C CYS A 33 5.71 4.99 -4.25
N LEU A 34 5.19 4.36 -3.20
CA LEU A 34 5.49 2.98 -2.87
C LEU A 34 4.44 2.08 -3.51
N TYR A 35 4.85 1.00 -4.15
CA TYR A 35 3.90 0.08 -4.77
C TYR A 35 4.38 -1.36 -4.74
N GLY A 36 3.45 -2.29 -4.86
CA GLY A 36 3.71 -3.72 -4.81
C GLY A 36 2.64 -4.53 -5.52
N GLY A 37 2.89 -5.82 -5.70
CA GLY A 37 2.02 -6.71 -6.49
C GLY A 37 2.83 -7.70 -7.31
N ASP A 38 2.16 -8.62 -7.98
CA ASP A 38 2.81 -9.68 -8.75
C ASP A 38 2.29 -9.84 -10.19
N ASP A 39 1.57 -8.83 -10.67
CA ASP A 39 1.13 -8.67 -12.06
C ASP A 39 2.03 -7.66 -12.78
N MET A 40 2.89 -8.16 -13.67
CA MET A 40 3.81 -7.31 -14.44
C MET A 40 3.10 -6.39 -15.45
N ASP A 41 1.95 -6.79 -15.98
CA ASP A 41 1.21 -5.96 -16.93
C ASP A 41 0.55 -4.80 -16.20
N TRP A 42 0.04 -5.04 -14.99
CA TRP A 42 -0.40 -3.98 -14.09
C TRP A 42 0.76 -3.05 -13.72
N ILE A 43 1.92 -3.57 -13.30
CA ILE A 43 3.09 -2.76 -12.92
C ILE A 43 3.52 -1.80 -14.05
N ARG A 44 3.58 -2.28 -15.30
CA ARG A 44 3.95 -1.44 -16.45
C ARG A 44 2.92 -0.34 -16.71
N LYS A 45 1.63 -0.68 -16.68
CA LYS A 45 0.55 0.30 -16.87
C LYS A 45 0.55 1.33 -15.76
N PHE A 46 0.61 0.89 -14.51
CA PHE A 46 0.64 1.72 -13.33
C PHE A 46 1.82 2.70 -13.36
N THR A 47 3.05 2.22 -13.54
CA THR A 47 4.23 3.09 -13.56
C THR A 47 4.19 4.11 -14.70
N SER A 48 3.70 3.72 -15.87
CA SER A 48 3.49 4.64 -16.99
C SER A 48 2.44 5.72 -16.67
N ALA A 49 1.28 5.33 -16.15
CA ALA A 49 0.18 6.21 -15.82
C ALA A 49 0.57 7.20 -14.71
N THR A 50 1.20 6.73 -13.63
CA THR A 50 1.67 7.60 -12.53
C THR A 50 2.72 8.61 -13.01
N LYS A 51 3.67 8.19 -13.86
CA LYS A 51 4.65 9.11 -14.49
C LYS A 51 3.98 10.10 -15.45
N SER A 52 2.90 9.71 -16.12
CA SER A 52 2.13 10.60 -17.00
C SER A 52 1.39 11.69 -16.20
N MET A 53 0.71 11.30 -15.13
CA MET A 53 0.05 12.21 -14.19
C MET A 53 1.08 13.18 -13.59
N ALA A 54 2.22 12.67 -13.10
CA ALA A 54 3.26 13.50 -12.49
C ALA A 54 3.83 14.55 -13.46
N ARG A 55 4.07 14.16 -14.73
CA ARG A 55 4.51 15.10 -15.78
C ARG A 55 3.46 16.16 -16.07
N THR A 56 2.18 15.78 -16.11
CA THR A 56 1.07 16.69 -16.39
C THR A 56 0.89 17.71 -15.26
N LEU A 57 0.99 17.26 -14.02
CA LEU A 57 0.92 18.12 -12.82
C LEU A 57 2.22 18.84 -12.49
N GLN A 58 3.31 18.57 -13.23
CA GLN A 58 4.65 19.09 -12.98
C GLN A 58 5.15 18.83 -11.55
N ILE A 59 4.77 17.67 -10.96
CA ILE A 59 5.21 17.30 -9.62
C ILE A 59 6.48 16.45 -9.66
N PRO A 60 7.44 16.67 -8.75
CA PRO A 60 8.60 15.82 -8.62
C PRO A 60 8.19 14.50 -7.98
N LEU A 61 8.23 13.40 -8.74
CA LEU A 61 7.79 12.07 -8.31
C LEU A 61 8.96 11.09 -8.32
N GLU A 62 9.11 10.33 -7.23
CA GLU A 62 9.94 9.13 -7.16
C GLU A 62 9.06 7.91 -6.89
N MET A 63 9.44 6.78 -7.49
CA MET A 63 8.71 5.53 -7.37
C MET A 63 9.64 4.43 -6.86
N MET A 64 9.13 3.59 -5.96
CA MET A 64 9.85 2.44 -5.41
C MET A 64 8.93 1.22 -5.35
N TYR A 65 9.37 0.13 -5.96
CA TYR A 65 8.71 -1.16 -5.85
C TYR A 65 9.15 -1.88 -4.57
N VAL A 66 8.18 -2.13 -3.69
CA VAL A 66 8.37 -2.72 -2.35
C VAL A 66 8.17 -4.24 -2.35
N GLY A 67 7.45 -4.79 -3.35
CA GLY A 67 7.21 -6.23 -3.44
C GLY A 67 5.88 -6.68 -2.85
N LYS A 68 5.81 -7.94 -2.42
CA LYS A 68 4.62 -8.63 -1.92
C LYS A 68 4.99 -9.45 -0.67
N ASN A 69 4.03 -9.76 0.21
CA ASN A 69 4.27 -10.51 1.46
C ASN A 69 4.86 -11.93 1.23
N ASN A 70 4.83 -12.44 0.00
CA ASN A 70 5.52 -13.68 -0.39
C ASN A 70 6.61 -13.40 -1.45
N PRO A 71 7.82 -12.94 -1.06
CA PRO A 71 8.85 -12.45 -1.95
C PRO A 71 9.64 -13.53 -2.70
N GLY A 72 9.02 -14.71 -2.95
CA GLY A 72 9.65 -15.84 -3.62
C GLY A 72 10.19 -15.52 -5.03
N GLN A 73 10.53 -16.54 -5.82
CA GLN A 73 11.18 -16.36 -7.14
C GLN A 73 10.46 -15.38 -8.08
N LYS A 74 9.14 -15.20 -7.93
CA LYS A 74 8.34 -14.25 -8.70
C LYS A 74 8.76 -12.80 -8.45
N VAL A 75 8.95 -12.37 -7.19
CA VAL A 75 9.36 -10.99 -6.87
C VAL A 75 10.77 -10.69 -7.38
N LYS A 76 11.69 -11.66 -7.33
CA LYS A 76 13.03 -11.52 -7.92
C LYS A 76 12.99 -11.28 -9.43
N LYS A 77 12.12 -11.99 -10.16
CA LYS A 77 11.91 -11.77 -11.60
C LYS A 77 11.32 -10.39 -11.88
N ILE A 78 10.35 -9.96 -11.08
CA ILE A 78 9.74 -8.63 -11.18
C ILE A 78 10.78 -7.53 -10.96
N ASN A 79 11.59 -7.62 -9.90
CA ASN A 79 12.68 -6.67 -9.63
C ASN A 79 13.62 -6.54 -10.82
N LYS A 80 14.01 -7.67 -11.41
CA LYS A 80 14.86 -7.68 -12.61
C LYS A 80 14.20 -6.94 -13.78
N THR A 81 12.93 -7.22 -14.07
CA THR A 81 12.21 -6.57 -15.17
C THR A 81 12.01 -5.07 -14.93
N ILE A 82 11.66 -4.66 -13.70
CA ILE A 82 11.52 -3.24 -13.34
C ILE A 82 12.84 -2.49 -13.56
N TYR A 83 13.96 -3.10 -13.18
CA TYR A 83 15.29 -2.54 -13.38
C TYR A 83 15.66 -2.46 -14.87
N GLU A 84 15.48 -3.54 -15.62
CA GLU A 84 15.80 -3.60 -17.06
C GLU A 84 14.96 -2.64 -17.91
N GLU A 85 13.69 -2.44 -17.54
CA GLU A 85 12.76 -1.52 -18.22
C GLU A 85 12.78 -0.09 -17.65
N ASN A 86 13.60 0.17 -16.61
CA ASN A 86 13.70 1.46 -15.93
C ASN A 86 12.33 2.02 -15.48
N LEU A 87 11.49 1.14 -14.91
CA LEU A 87 10.13 1.51 -14.50
C LEU A 87 10.14 2.31 -13.19
N SER A 88 11.01 1.98 -12.24
CA SER A 88 11.16 2.66 -10.94
C SER A 88 12.43 2.21 -10.22
N ASN A 89 12.66 2.74 -9.02
CA ASN A 89 13.58 2.13 -8.05
C ASN A 89 12.99 0.81 -7.52
N ILE A 90 13.85 -0.06 -6.99
CA ILE A 90 13.47 -1.37 -6.43
C ILE A 90 14.07 -1.55 -5.04
N LEU A 91 13.35 -2.22 -4.15
CA LEU A 91 13.97 -2.84 -2.98
C LEU A 91 14.63 -4.15 -3.42
N ALA A 92 15.96 -4.14 -3.56
CA ALA A 92 16.69 -5.28 -4.10
C ALA A 92 16.83 -6.44 -3.08
N ASP A 93 16.93 -6.13 -1.78
CA ASP A 93 17.11 -7.12 -0.72
C ASP A 93 15.77 -7.75 -0.31
N PRO A 94 15.55 -9.06 -0.57
CA PRO A 94 14.34 -9.76 -0.15
C PRO A 94 14.11 -9.73 1.36
N THR A 95 15.18 -9.58 2.14
CA THR A 95 15.14 -9.48 3.61
C THR A 95 14.44 -8.20 4.04
N ILE A 96 14.75 -7.07 3.38
CA ILE A 96 14.11 -5.77 3.64
C ILE A 96 12.63 -5.83 3.24
N ILE A 97 12.31 -6.42 2.09
CA ILE A 97 10.93 -6.65 1.66
C ILE A 97 10.17 -7.45 2.73
N TRP A 98 10.74 -8.55 3.21
CA TRP A 98 10.13 -9.36 4.26
C TRP A 98 9.93 -8.58 5.56
N PHE A 99 10.95 -7.82 5.99
CA PHE A 99 10.85 -6.99 7.20
C PHE A 99 9.74 -5.94 7.11
N PHE A 100 9.53 -5.33 5.93
CA PHE A 100 8.44 -4.38 5.71
C PHE A 100 7.07 -5.02 6.05
N TRP A 101 6.81 -6.21 5.53
CA TRP A 101 5.55 -6.92 5.76
C TRP A 101 5.39 -7.41 7.20
N VAL A 102 6.44 -8.02 7.77
CA VAL A 102 6.42 -8.49 9.16
C VAL A 102 6.24 -7.32 10.15
N ARG A 103 6.79 -6.14 9.85
CA ARG A 103 6.58 -4.94 10.67
C ARG A 103 5.10 -4.53 10.66
N LEU A 104 4.45 -4.50 9.50
CA LEU A 104 3.00 -4.19 9.39
C LEU A 104 2.16 -5.17 10.20
N GLU A 105 2.43 -6.48 10.08
CA GLU A 105 1.75 -7.51 10.85
C GLU A 105 1.97 -7.36 12.36
N SER A 106 3.21 -7.06 12.76
CA SER A 106 3.57 -6.84 14.17
C SER A 106 2.87 -5.61 14.76
N MET A 107 2.78 -4.51 13.99
CA MET A 107 2.05 -3.31 14.38
C MET A 107 0.56 -3.59 14.58
N TRP A 108 -0.03 -4.34 13.65
CA TRP A 108 -1.42 -4.78 13.75
C TRP A 108 -1.67 -5.63 15.01
N HIS A 109 -0.85 -6.65 15.25
CA HIS A 109 -0.96 -7.49 16.45
C HIS A 109 -0.79 -6.68 17.76
N SER A 110 0.16 -5.75 17.80
CA SER A 110 0.39 -4.89 18.97
C SER A 110 -0.83 -4.04 19.33
N LYS A 111 -1.51 -3.49 18.32
CA LYS A 111 -2.72 -2.70 18.52
C LYS A 111 -3.92 -3.56 18.92
N LEU A 112 -4.07 -4.76 18.33
CA LEU A 112 -5.11 -5.71 18.74
C LEU A 112 -4.98 -6.12 20.22
N GLN A 113 -3.76 -6.35 20.70
CA GLN A 113 -3.51 -6.64 22.13
C GLN A 113 -3.90 -5.49 23.07
N GLN A 114 -4.02 -4.26 22.55
CA GLN A 114 -4.53 -3.09 23.28
C GLN A 114 -6.05 -2.93 23.17
N GLY A 115 -6.74 -3.92 22.59
CA GLY A 115 -8.20 -3.88 22.37
C GLY A 115 -8.63 -2.88 21.30
N LYS A 116 -7.72 -2.41 20.45
CA LYS A 116 -8.04 -1.52 19.32
C LYS A 116 -8.66 -2.32 18.18
N THR A 117 -9.56 -1.69 17.44
CA THR A 117 -10.27 -2.27 16.29
C THR A 117 -10.26 -1.30 15.12
N VAL A 118 -10.69 -1.76 13.93
CA VAL A 118 -10.82 -0.92 12.72
C VAL A 118 -11.69 0.30 12.97
N GLU A 119 -12.76 0.15 13.76
CA GLU A 119 -13.71 1.21 14.07
C GLU A 119 -13.18 2.22 15.11
N THR A 120 -12.15 1.86 15.87
CA THR A 120 -11.66 2.63 17.02
C THR A 120 -10.24 3.17 16.85
N ASP A 121 -9.50 2.73 15.84
CA ASP A 121 -8.10 3.10 15.60
C ASP A 121 -7.79 3.20 14.09
N GLN A 122 -7.49 4.42 13.65
CA GLN A 122 -7.17 4.71 12.25
C GLN A 122 -5.93 3.94 11.77
N ILE A 123 -4.93 3.74 12.62
CA ILE A 123 -3.70 3.04 12.23
C ILE A 123 -4.01 1.56 11.96
N ILE A 124 -4.86 0.91 12.78
CA ILE A 124 -5.33 -0.46 12.48
C ILE A 124 -6.02 -0.50 11.12
N MET A 125 -6.96 0.41 10.87
CA MET A 125 -7.72 0.45 9.62
C MET A 125 -6.78 0.56 8.42
N GLU A 126 -5.81 1.46 8.47
CA GLU A 126 -4.89 1.72 7.39
C GLU A 126 -3.88 0.58 7.15
N ILE A 127 -3.38 -0.06 8.22
CA ILE A 127 -2.55 -1.28 8.10
C ILE A 127 -3.35 -2.40 7.44
N MET A 128 -4.60 -2.62 7.88
CA MET A 128 -5.46 -3.66 7.31
C MET A 128 -5.77 -3.43 5.84
N ARG A 129 -5.88 -2.18 5.38
CA ARG A 129 -6.01 -1.84 3.96
C ARG A 129 -4.81 -2.33 3.17
N ILE A 130 -3.58 -1.97 3.56
CA ILE A 130 -2.36 -2.41 2.86
C ILE A 130 -2.26 -3.95 2.81
N LEU A 131 -2.45 -4.62 3.95
CA LEU A 131 -2.39 -6.09 4.02
C LEU A 131 -3.46 -6.76 3.14
N SER A 132 -4.65 -6.15 3.04
CA SER A 132 -5.73 -6.65 2.19
C SER A 132 -5.45 -6.39 0.70
N TYR A 133 -4.84 -5.26 0.35
CA TYR A 133 -4.50 -4.93 -1.04
C TYR A 133 -3.39 -5.84 -1.57
N ASP A 134 -2.39 -6.16 -0.75
CA ASP A 134 -1.32 -7.09 -1.12
C ASP A 134 -1.85 -8.50 -1.44
N SER A 135 -2.88 -8.92 -0.70
CA SER A 135 -3.58 -10.18 -0.90
C SER A 135 -4.43 -10.21 -2.18
N SER A 136 -4.55 -9.10 -2.90
CA SER A 136 -5.22 -9.03 -4.20
C SER A 136 -4.33 -9.51 -5.36
N ASP A 137 -4.95 -9.78 -6.50
CA ASP A 137 -4.27 -10.35 -7.66
C ASP A 137 -3.50 -9.31 -8.50
N GLN A 138 -3.76 -8.00 -8.32
CA GLN A 138 -3.23 -6.95 -9.22
C GLN A 138 -2.13 -6.10 -8.58
N GLY A 139 -2.27 -5.73 -7.30
CA GLY A 139 -1.26 -4.96 -6.58
C GLY A 139 -1.83 -3.92 -5.62
N TRP A 140 -0.96 -3.06 -5.12
CA TRP A 140 -1.28 -1.98 -4.20
C TRP A 140 -0.33 -0.79 -4.42
N ALA A 141 -0.78 0.40 -4.05
CA ALA A 141 0.04 1.60 -4.10
C ALA A 141 -0.27 2.56 -2.95
N VAL A 142 0.74 3.32 -2.56
CA VAL A 142 0.70 4.43 -1.62
C VAL A 142 1.46 5.59 -2.25
N ILE A 143 0.86 6.78 -2.33
CA ILE A 143 1.56 8.01 -2.70
C ILE A 143 1.57 8.94 -1.50
N SER A 144 2.74 9.49 -1.21
CA SER A 144 2.96 10.38 -0.07
C SER A 144 3.62 11.69 -0.49
N LEU A 145 3.43 12.72 0.34
CA LEU A 145 4.16 13.97 0.27
C LEU A 145 4.62 14.33 1.69
N GLY A 146 5.93 14.29 1.90
CA GLY A 146 6.50 14.34 3.24
C GLY A 146 6.20 13.07 4.06
N THR A 147 6.27 13.18 5.39
CA THR A 147 6.19 12.00 6.28
C THR A 147 4.79 11.66 6.77
N ILE A 148 3.81 12.56 6.60
CA ILE A 148 2.48 12.43 7.22
C ILE A 148 1.37 12.27 6.16
N LYS A 149 1.40 13.05 5.09
CA LYS A 149 0.31 13.06 4.11
C LYS A 149 0.47 11.90 3.13
N MET A 150 -0.53 11.02 3.06
CA MET A 150 -0.56 9.88 2.15
C MET A 150 -1.95 9.63 1.59
N THR A 151 -2.01 9.02 0.41
CA THR A 151 -3.17 8.35 -0.15
C THR A 151 -2.78 6.92 -0.52
N GLN A 152 -3.70 5.98 -0.39
CA GLN A 152 -3.45 4.57 -0.67
C GLN A 152 -4.63 3.91 -1.36
N GLY A 153 -4.37 2.82 -2.07
CA GLY A 153 -5.46 2.07 -2.70
C GLY A 153 -5.02 0.75 -3.31
N LYS A 154 -6.04 -0.07 -3.58
CA LYS A 154 -5.93 -1.32 -4.31
C LYS A 154 -5.57 -1.07 -5.77
N GLY A 155 -4.79 -1.97 -6.37
CA GLY A 155 -4.19 -1.77 -7.70
C GLY A 155 -5.17 -1.44 -8.83
N ASP A 156 -6.36 -2.05 -8.85
CA ASP A 156 -7.42 -1.74 -9.82
C ASP A 156 -7.94 -0.30 -9.68
N SER A 157 -8.29 0.06 -8.45
CA SER A 157 -8.89 1.35 -8.11
C SER A 157 -7.89 2.47 -8.29
N PHE A 158 -6.63 2.23 -7.91
CA PHE A 158 -5.55 3.20 -8.08
C PHE A 158 -5.21 3.40 -9.55
N LEU A 159 -5.12 2.33 -10.34
CA LEU A 159 -4.88 2.45 -11.78
C LEU A 159 -6.03 3.18 -12.48
N LYS A 160 -7.28 2.86 -12.12
CA LYS A 160 -8.45 3.55 -12.64
C LYS A 160 -8.43 5.05 -12.30
N CYS A 161 -8.06 5.42 -11.07
CA CYS A 161 -7.86 6.82 -10.68
C CYS A 161 -6.85 7.54 -11.57
N LEU A 162 -5.76 6.87 -11.95
CA LEU A 162 -4.74 7.45 -12.85
C LEU A 162 -5.21 7.53 -14.30
N ASP A 163 -5.93 6.51 -14.79
CA ASP A 163 -6.46 6.47 -16.16
C ASP A 163 -7.56 7.51 -16.37
N GLU A 164 -8.38 7.76 -15.35
CA GLU A 164 -9.46 8.75 -15.35
C GLU A 164 -9.02 10.08 -14.73
N PHE A 165 -7.72 10.40 -14.81
CA PHE A 165 -7.16 11.64 -14.26
C PHE A 165 -7.89 12.90 -14.73
N ASP A 166 -8.36 12.93 -15.98
CA ASP A 166 -9.10 14.06 -16.54
C ASP A 166 -10.41 14.37 -15.80
N GLU A 167 -11.02 13.39 -15.11
CA GLU A 167 -12.28 13.55 -14.39
C GLU A 167 -12.14 14.29 -13.06
N TRP A 168 -10.94 14.28 -12.46
CA TRP A 168 -10.71 14.86 -11.13
C TRP A 168 -9.54 15.84 -11.06
N LYS A 169 -8.76 16.01 -12.13
CA LYS A 169 -7.61 16.94 -12.18
C LYS A 169 -7.94 18.36 -11.75
N ASP A 170 -9.16 18.84 -12.00
CA ASP A 170 -9.55 20.21 -11.65
C ASP A 170 -9.61 20.41 -10.13
N ASN A 171 -9.91 19.34 -9.37
CA ASN A 171 -9.92 19.36 -7.90
C ASN A 171 -8.51 19.50 -7.30
N VAL A 172 -7.45 19.26 -8.08
CA VAL A 172 -6.05 19.33 -7.60
C VAL A 172 -5.69 20.75 -7.20
N ASN A 173 -6.19 21.76 -7.92
CA ASN A 173 -5.89 23.16 -7.62
C ASN A 173 -6.47 23.60 -6.27
N ASP A 174 -7.63 23.07 -5.89
CA ASP A 174 -8.33 23.44 -4.67
C ASP A 174 -7.90 22.60 -3.46
N LYS A 175 -7.74 21.29 -3.65
CA LYS A 175 -7.55 20.30 -2.56
C LYS A 175 -6.12 19.78 -2.47
N GLY A 176 -5.32 19.95 -3.53
CA GLY A 176 -4.04 19.28 -3.70
C GLY A 176 -4.16 17.86 -4.26
N VAL A 177 -3.04 17.29 -4.68
CA VAL A 177 -2.99 15.99 -5.39
C VAL A 177 -3.51 14.84 -4.51
N LEU A 178 -2.93 14.64 -3.32
CA LEU A 178 -3.26 13.47 -2.50
C LEU A 178 -4.73 13.45 -2.04
N PRO A 179 -5.32 14.56 -1.54
CA PRO A 179 -6.72 14.55 -1.14
C PRO A 179 -7.68 14.38 -2.32
N ALA A 180 -7.39 14.98 -3.49
CA ALA A 180 -8.20 14.79 -4.69
C ALA A 180 -8.18 13.33 -5.18
N MET A 181 -7.01 12.68 -5.13
CA MET A 181 -6.87 11.25 -5.43
C MET A 181 -7.63 10.37 -4.45
N ASP A 182 -7.50 10.63 -3.15
CA ASP A 182 -8.17 9.85 -2.09
C ASP A 182 -9.69 9.93 -2.24
N GLU A 183 -10.23 11.13 -2.47
CA GLU A 183 -11.67 11.34 -2.71
C GLU A 183 -12.16 10.61 -3.97
N TYR A 184 -11.39 10.66 -5.06
CA TYR A 184 -11.73 9.94 -6.28
C TYR A 184 -11.75 8.42 -6.07
N ILE A 185 -10.69 7.89 -5.46
CA ILE A 185 -10.54 6.46 -5.17
C ILE A 185 -11.72 5.99 -4.32
N GLN A 186 -12.07 6.73 -3.26
CA GLN A 186 -13.21 6.41 -2.41
C GLN A 186 -14.55 6.48 -3.18
N GLY A 187 -14.71 7.44 -4.09
CA GLY A 187 -15.91 7.60 -4.91
C GLY A 187 -16.15 6.46 -5.90
N ILE A 188 -15.09 5.82 -6.41
CA ILE A 188 -15.20 4.69 -7.35
C ILE A 188 -15.30 3.32 -6.67
N GLN A 189 -15.16 3.25 -5.34
CA GLN A 189 -15.26 1.98 -4.61
C GLN A 189 -16.66 1.38 -4.78
N GLN A 190 -16.71 0.16 -5.31
CA GLN A 190 -17.97 -0.54 -5.54
C GLN A 190 -18.57 -1.00 -4.19
N PRO A 191 -19.91 -0.98 -4.04
CA PRO A 191 -20.60 -1.52 -2.86
C PRO A 191 -20.35 -3.01 -2.63
N HIS A 192 -20.02 -3.73 -3.72
CA HIS A 192 -19.68 -5.15 -3.74
C HIS A 192 -18.19 -5.31 -4.07
N HIS A 193 -17.34 -5.20 -3.06
CA HIS A 193 -15.93 -5.55 -3.17
C HIS A 193 -15.63 -6.81 -2.35
N CYS A 194 -14.72 -7.64 -2.87
CA CYS A 194 -14.20 -8.81 -2.16
C CYS A 194 -12.75 -8.53 -1.79
N ASN A 195 -12.54 -8.10 -0.54
CA ASN A 195 -11.20 -7.98 0.02
C ASN A 195 -10.84 -9.29 0.71
N ARG A 196 -9.64 -9.79 0.39
CA ARG A 196 -9.06 -10.94 1.06
C ARG A 196 -7.99 -10.42 2.00
N LEU A 197 -8.02 -10.89 3.24
CA LEU A 197 -6.95 -10.65 4.19
C LEU A 197 -6.32 -12.01 4.49
N ILE A 198 -5.08 -12.20 4.07
CA ILE A 198 -4.32 -13.42 4.37
C ILE A 198 -3.37 -13.08 5.50
N LEU A 199 -3.65 -13.63 6.68
CA LEU A 199 -2.78 -13.54 7.83
C LEU A 199 -1.97 -14.83 7.94
N PRO A 200 -0.64 -14.79 8.11
CA PRO A 200 0.12 -15.97 8.44
C PRO A 200 -0.45 -16.58 9.73
N GLY A 201 -0.67 -17.89 9.72
CA GLY A 201 -1.31 -18.59 10.84
C GLY A 201 -0.47 -18.46 12.10
N VAL A 202 -0.87 -17.55 13.00
CA VAL A 202 -0.29 -17.48 14.35
C VAL A 202 -1.37 -17.83 15.37
N ASP A 203 -1.03 -18.84 16.17
CA ASP A 203 -1.78 -19.44 17.25
C ASP A 203 -2.63 -18.43 18.05
N GLY A 204 -3.95 -18.66 18.09
CA GLY A 204 -4.89 -18.07 19.05
C GLY A 204 -5.03 -16.54 19.12
N THR A 205 -4.28 -15.78 18.32
CA THR A 205 -4.16 -14.31 18.46
C THR A 205 -5.02 -13.56 17.45
N VAL A 206 -5.53 -14.24 16.42
CA VAL A 206 -6.43 -13.65 15.43
C VAL A 206 -7.86 -13.63 16.00
N PRO A 207 -8.51 -12.46 16.12
CA PRO A 207 -9.87 -12.36 16.64
C PRO A 207 -10.86 -13.22 15.83
N ASP A 208 -11.86 -13.80 16.49
CA ASP A 208 -12.90 -14.57 15.80
C ASP A 208 -13.76 -13.74 14.85
N LYS A 209 -13.77 -12.41 15.03
CA LYS A 209 -14.46 -11.48 14.16
C LYS A 209 -13.50 -10.38 13.72
N ILE A 210 -13.31 -10.26 12.42
CA ILE A 210 -12.61 -9.16 11.76
C ILE A 210 -13.62 -8.44 10.87
N VAL A 211 -13.55 -7.12 10.82
CA VAL A 211 -14.35 -6.30 9.90
C VAL A 211 -13.49 -5.80 8.74
N CYS A 212 -14.09 -5.64 7.56
CA CYS A 212 -13.42 -5.09 6.40
C CYS A 212 -13.10 -3.60 6.63
N ALA A 213 -11.86 -3.18 6.38
CA ALA A 213 -11.40 -1.80 6.51
C ALA A 213 -11.92 -0.84 5.42
N GLU A 214 -12.63 -1.36 4.41
CA GLU A 214 -13.27 -0.56 3.36
C GLU A 214 -14.80 -0.43 3.56
N CYS A 215 -15.53 -1.53 3.81
CA CYS A 215 -17.00 -1.47 3.99
C CYS A 215 -17.51 -1.67 5.42
N GLY A 216 -16.66 -1.99 6.39
CA GLY A 216 -17.06 -2.27 7.77
C GLY A 216 -17.87 -3.57 7.97
N LYS A 217 -18.16 -4.34 6.91
CA LYS A 217 -18.84 -5.63 7.02
C LYS A 217 -17.93 -6.66 7.70
N ALA A 218 -18.52 -7.59 8.45
CA ALA A 218 -17.79 -8.72 9.02
C ALA A 218 -17.22 -9.59 7.89
N MET A 219 -15.95 -9.96 8.00
CA MET A 219 -15.27 -10.85 7.07
C MET A 219 -15.54 -12.32 7.44
N GLU A 220 -15.66 -13.17 6.42
CA GLU A 220 -15.76 -14.61 6.61
C GLU A 220 -14.37 -15.22 6.87
N LYS A 221 -14.30 -16.17 7.82
CA LYS A 221 -13.07 -16.86 8.21
C LYS A 221 -12.92 -18.17 7.43
N PHE A 222 -11.83 -18.33 6.69
CA PHE A 222 -11.50 -19.54 5.96
C PHE A 222 -10.12 -20.07 6.40
N TYR A 223 -9.98 -21.40 6.43
CA TYR A 223 -8.68 -22.05 6.57
C TYR A 223 -8.12 -22.37 5.18
N MET A 224 -6.93 -21.87 4.87
CA MET A 224 -6.25 -22.12 3.60
C MET A 224 -5.02 -23.01 3.83
N TYR A 225 -4.99 -24.16 3.18
CA TYR A 225 -3.78 -24.98 3.08
C TYR A 225 -3.11 -24.69 1.75
N ARG A 226 -1.86 -24.24 1.79
CA ARG A 226 -1.08 -23.96 0.60
C ARG A 226 0.17 -24.84 0.60
N CYS A 227 0.32 -25.64 -0.44
CA CYS A 227 1.58 -26.31 -0.74
C CYS A 227 2.41 -25.38 -1.62
N CYS A 228 3.51 -24.88 -1.10
CA CYS A 228 4.48 -24.09 -1.87
C CYS A 228 5.64 -25.00 -2.26
N ASN A 229 5.82 -25.21 -3.57
CA ASN A 229 7.09 -25.67 -4.11
C ASN A 229 7.87 -24.40 -4.45
N GLU A 230 8.86 -24.04 -3.64
CA GLU A 230 9.85 -23.03 -4.05
C GLU A 230 10.60 -23.45 -5.31
#